data_AF-A0A522RCK8-F1
#
_entry.id   AF-A0A522RCK8-F1
#
_cell.length_a   1.000
_cell.length_b   1.000
_cell.length_c   1.000
_cell.angle_alpha   90.00
_cell.angle_beta   90.00
_cell.angle_gamma   90.00
#
_symmetry.space_group_name_H-M   'P 1'
#
loop_
_entity.id
_entity.type
_entity.pdbx_description
1 polymer ?
#
loop_
_entity_poly.entity_id
_entity_poly.type
_entity_poly.pdbx_seq_one_letter_code
_entity_poly.pdbx_strand_id
1 'polypeptide(L)' 'MASITLNPDSRPASIPVGEILPWAIFGGLLLLLAIYFVGAEEGATSLIHGMYIHEFVHDGRH' A
#
# COMPACT_ATOMS: atom_id res chain seq x y z
N MET A 1 -24.64 -15.14 -43.43
CA MET A 1 -23.21 -15.35 -43.10
C MET A 1 -22.69 -14.07 -42.47
N ALA A 2 -22.32 -14.08 -41.19
CA ALA A 2 -21.79 -12.90 -40.50
C ALA A 2 -20.26 -12.91 -40.60
N SER A 3 -19.66 -11.80 -41.05
CA SER A 3 -18.21 -11.63 -41.13
C SER A 3 -17.69 -11.13 -39.78
N ILE A 4 -16.76 -11.87 -39.16
CA ILE A 4 -16.04 -11.40 -37.98
C ILE A 4 -14.87 -10.52 -38.46
N THR A 5 -14.91 -9.23 -38.20
CA THR A 5 -13.78 -8.33 -38.48
C THR A 5 -12.85 -8.34 -37.27
N LEU A 6 -11.73 -9.06 -37.37
CA LEU A 6 -10.65 -8.96 -36.39
C LEU A 6 -9.83 -7.72 -36.73
N ASN A 7 -9.83 -6.72 -35.85
CA ASN A 7 -9.08 -5.48 -36.02
C ASN A 7 -7.67 -5.68 -35.42
N PRO A 8 -6.60 -5.86 -36.22
CA PRO A 8 -5.27 -6.20 -35.71
C PRO A 8 -4.52 -5.03 -35.06
N ASP A 9 -5.13 -3.84 -34.99
CA ASP A 9 -4.51 -2.59 -34.56
C ASP A 9 -4.75 -2.26 -33.08
N SER A 10 -4.91 -3.29 -32.24
CA SER A 10 -4.96 -3.14 -30.79
C SER A 10 -3.54 -2.93 -30.26
N ARG A 11 -3.07 -1.69 -30.33
CA ARG A 11 -1.78 -1.28 -29.76
C ARG A 11 -1.93 -1.21 -28.23
N PRO A 12 -0.91 -1.64 -27.46
CA PRO A 12 -0.95 -1.52 -26.01
C PRO A 12 -1.13 -0.04 -25.63
N ALA A 13 -2.12 0.24 -24.79
CA ALA A 13 -2.26 1.57 -24.22
C ALA A 13 -1.06 1.87 -23.32
N SER A 14 -0.52 3.08 -23.42
CA SER A 14 0.54 3.55 -22.54
C SER A 14 0.02 3.66 -21.10
N ILE A 15 0.79 3.19 -20.13
CA ILE A 15 0.46 3.36 -18.71
C ILE A 15 0.57 4.86 -18.35
N PRO A 16 -0.49 5.48 -17.81
CA PRO A 16 -0.47 6.90 -17.45
C PRO A 16 0.29 7.08 -16.13
N VAL A 17 1.63 6.97 -16.17
CA VAL A 17 2.49 7.03 -14.98
C VAL A 17 2.24 8.30 -14.16
N GLY A 18 2.08 9.45 -14.82
CA GLY A 18 1.84 10.73 -14.14
C GLY A 18 0.54 10.76 -13.32
N GLU A 19 -0.50 10.02 -13.73
CA GLU A 19 -1.77 9.93 -13.01
C GLU A 19 -1.68 8.95 -11.84
N ILE A 20 -0.88 7.90 -11.99
CA ILE A 20 -0.69 6.85 -10.97
C ILE A 20 0.28 7.32 -9.87
N LEU A 21 1.31 8.09 -10.24
CA LEU A 21 2.44 8.39 -9.36
C LEU A 21 2.05 9.08 -8.04
N PRO A 22 1.14 10.08 -8.00
CA PRO A 22 0.73 10.69 -6.73
C PRO A 22 0.10 9.69 -5.77
N TRP A 23 -0.74 8.78 -6.29
CA TRP A 23 -1.40 7.74 -5.50
C TRP A 23 -0.42 6.65 -5.06
N ALA A 24 0.52 6.27 -5.92
CA ALA A 24 1.57 5.32 -5.58
C ALA A 24 2.49 5.87 -4.47
N ILE A 25 2.85 7.16 -4.52
CA ILE A 25 3.60 7.83 -3.46
C ILE A 25 2.78 7.84 -2.17
N PHE A 26 1.53 8.28 -2.23
CA PHE A 26 0.66 8.32 -1.06
C PHE A 26 0.49 6.95 -0.40
N GLY A 27 0.13 5.93 -1.19
CA GLY A 27 -0.01 4.56 -0.70
C GLY A 27 1.31 3.97 -0.20
N GLY A 28 2.42 4.27 -0.86
CA GLY A 28 3.76 3.88 -0.43
C GLY A 28 4.16 4.48 0.91
N LEU A 29 3.86 5.77 1.14
CA LEU A 29 4.08 6.42 2.43
C LEU A 29 3.23 5.81 3.54
N LEU A 30 1.94 5.52 3.28
CA LEU A 30 1.07 4.83 4.23
C LEU A 30 1.57 3.42 4.55
N LEU A 31 2.07 2.69 3.55
CA LEU A 31 2.66 1.37 3.75
C LEU A 31 3.90 1.44 4.65
N LEU A 32 4.80 2.39 4.38
CA LEU A 32 5.98 2.61 5.22
C LEU A 32 5.59 2.96 6.66
N LEU A 33 4.57 3.80 6.83
CA LEU A 33 4.02 4.15 8.14
C LEU A 33 3.48 2.90 8.86
N ALA A 34 2.69 2.07 8.17
CA ALA A 34 2.17 0.82 8.72
C ALA A 34 3.29 -0.15 9.11
N ILE A 35 4.32 -0.31 8.27
CA ILE A 35 5.50 -1.13 8.59
C ILE A 35 6.22 -0.60 9.83
N TYR A 36 6.36 0.72 9.96
CA TYR A 36 6.97 1.33 11.16
C TYR A 36 6.16 1.04 12.42
N PHE A 37 4.85 1.32 12.41
CA PHE A 37 3.99 1.09 13.58
C PHE A 37 3.95 -0.39 13.97
N VAL A 38 3.69 -1.28 13.01
CA VAL A 38 3.61 -2.72 13.29
C VAL A 38 4.98 -3.30 13.67
N GLY A 39 6.04 -2.85 13.01
CA GLY A 39 7.40 -3.38 13.20
C GLY A 39 8.05 -2.91 14.50
N ALA A 40 8.07 -1.58 14.71
CA ALA A 40 8.79 -0.96 15.82
C ALA A 40 7.98 -0.91 17.12
N GLU A 41 6.67 -0.67 17.03
CA GLU A 41 5.83 -0.40 18.21
C GLU A 41 5.05 -1.64 18.69
N GLU A 42 4.63 -2.53 17.79
CA GLU A 42 3.79 -3.70 18.13
C GLU A 42 4.55 -5.05 18.23
N GLY A 43 5.89 -5.02 18.22
CA GLY A 43 6.69 -6.15 18.69
C GLY A 43 7.33 -7.08 17.65
N ALA A 44 7.28 -6.80 16.34
CA ALA A 44 7.99 -7.64 15.36
C ALA A 44 9.53 -7.45 15.41
N THR A 45 10.00 -6.25 15.78
CA THR A 45 11.42 -5.91 16.00
C THR A 45 11.59 -4.90 17.13
N SER A 46 10.95 -5.12 18.29
CA SER A 46 11.00 -4.17 19.42
C SER A 46 12.45 -3.88 19.83
N LEU A 47 12.93 -2.67 19.50
CA LEU A 47 14.23 -2.16 19.94
C LEU A 47 14.15 -1.48 21.30
N ILE A 48 12.93 -1.13 21.74
CA ILE A 48 12.62 -0.46 23.01
C ILE A 48 11.44 -1.20 23.64
N HIS A 49 11.68 -1.81 24.80
CA HIS A 49 10.65 -2.55 25.54
C HIS A 49 9.63 -1.57 26.13
N GLY A 50 8.32 -1.87 25.96
CA GLY A 50 7.23 -1.16 26.65
C GLY A 50 6.99 0.27 26.17
N MET A 51 6.76 0.49 24.87
CA MET A 51 6.47 1.82 24.34
C MET A 51 5.02 2.24 24.64
N TYR A 52 4.82 3.52 24.99
CA TYR A 52 3.52 4.15 25.26
C TYR A 52 2.40 3.82 24.25
N ILE A 53 2.76 3.64 22.97
CA ILE A 53 1.79 3.33 21.90
C ILE A 53 1.26 1.92 22.05
N HIS A 54 2.12 0.95 22.38
CA HIS A 54 1.71 -0.44 22.58
C HIS A 54 0.72 -0.57 23.74
N GLU A 55 0.96 0.14 24.85
CA GLU A 55 0.03 0.17 25.99
C GLU A 55 -1.28 0.89 25.63
N PHE A 56 -1.23 2.02 24.92
CA PHE A 56 -2.41 2.72 24.43
C PHE A 56 -3.27 1.86 23.50
N VAL A 57 -2.65 1.16 22.54
CA VAL A 57 -3.35 0.26 21.60
C VAL A 57 -3.86 -0.99 22.33
N HIS A 58 -3.08 -1.53 23.26
CA HIS A 58 -3.52 -2.64 24.10
C HIS A 58 -4.72 -2.26 24.99
N ASP A 59 -4.73 -1.07 25.60
CA ASP A 59 -5.83 -0.61 26.44
C ASP A 59 -7.10 -0.35 25.63
N GLY A 60 -6.99 0.14 24.38
CA GLY A 60 -8.14 0.39 23.51
C GLY A 60 -8.99 -0.84 23.12
N ARG A 61 -8.51 -2.07 23.35
CA ARG A 61 -9.32 -3.30 23.14
C ARG A 61 -9.81 -3.96 24.43
N HIS A 62 -9.46 -3.41 25.60
CA HIS A 62 -9.90 -3.85 26.92
C HIS A 62 -11.04 -2.95 27.42
#